data_AF-D2EB84-F1
#
_entry.id   AF-D2EB84-F1
#
_cell.length_a   1.000
_cell.length_b   1.000
_cell.length_c   1.000
_cell.angle_alpha   90.00
_cell.angle_beta   90.00
_cell.angle_gamma   90.00
#
_symmetry.space_group_name_H-M   'P 1'
#
loop_
_entity.id
_entity.type
_entity.pdbx_description
1 polymer ?
#
loop_
_entity_poly.entity_id
_entity_poly.type
_entity_poly.pdbx_seq_one_letter_code
_entity_poly.pdbx_strand_id
1 'polypeptide(L)' 'DISNQTSDVIDPEILNTADLFVTFCGDAADNCPMTPPHFEREHWGFDDPALFRI' A
#
# COMPACT_ATOMS: atom_id res chain seq x y z
N ASP A 1 3.57 11.82 15.62
CA ASP A 1 4.17 12.77 14.67
C ASP A 1 4.67 11.98 13.47
N ILE A 2 4.38 12.43 12.26
CA ILE A 2 4.77 11.80 10.99
C ILE A 2 5.58 12.76 10.10
N SER A 3 6.00 13.90 10.65
CA SER A 3 6.68 15.00 9.93
C SER A 3 7.95 14.59 9.16
N ASN A 4 8.62 13.50 9.58
CA ASN A 4 9.82 12.98 8.93
C ASN A 4 9.56 11.88 7.89
N GLN A 5 8.30 11.49 7.65
CA GLN A 5 7.97 10.54 6.60
C GLN A 5 8.01 11.21 5.22
N THR A 6 8.34 10.44 4.21
CA THR A 6 8.44 10.87 2.82
C THR A 6 7.36 10.20 1.96
N SER A 7 7.02 10.83 0.84
CA SER A 7 6.09 10.28 -0.14
C SER A 7 6.89 9.58 -1.23
N ASP A 8 6.98 8.26 -1.13
CA ASP A 8 7.81 7.44 -2.02
C ASP A 8 6.97 6.54 -2.92
N VAL A 9 7.50 6.24 -4.10
CA VAL A 9 6.95 5.19 -4.98
C VAL A 9 7.38 3.82 -4.46
N ILE A 10 6.61 2.78 -4.81
CA ILE A 10 6.90 1.41 -4.38
C ILE A 10 8.30 0.98 -4.81
N ASP A 11 9.09 0.51 -3.85
CA ASP A 11 10.41 -0.10 -4.07
C ASP A 11 10.26 -1.63 -4.23
N PRO A 12 10.64 -2.20 -5.38
CA PRO A 12 10.61 -3.64 -5.62
C PRO A 12 11.46 -4.46 -4.63
N GLU A 13 12.57 -3.91 -4.10
CA GLU A 13 13.41 -4.64 -3.14
C GLU A 13 12.69 -4.82 -1.80
N ILE A 14 11.97 -3.78 -1.34
CA ILE A 14 11.12 -3.85 -0.15
C ILE A 14 9.98 -4.84 -0.38
N LEU A 15 9.39 -4.81 -1.58
CA LEU A 15 8.32 -5.74 -1.98
C LEU A 15 8.75 -7.22 -1.98
N ASN A 16 10.04 -7.52 -2.16
CA ASN A 16 10.53 -8.89 -2.16
C ASN A 16 11.01 -9.39 -0.79
N THR A 17 10.97 -8.51 0.23
CA THR A 17 11.47 -8.83 1.58
C THR A 17 10.43 -8.66 2.68
N ALA A 18 9.32 -7.98 2.40
CA ALA A 18 8.28 -7.76 3.39
C ALA A 18 7.37 -9.00 3.57
N ASP A 19 7.05 -9.32 4.82
CA ASP A 19 6.20 -10.48 5.16
C ASP A 19 4.70 -10.24 4.90
N LEU A 20 4.25 -8.98 4.98
CA LEU A 20 2.84 -8.57 4.87
C LEU A 20 2.69 -7.31 4.03
N PHE A 21 1.74 -7.34 3.10
CA PHE A 21 1.33 -6.18 2.30
C PHE A 21 -0.08 -5.74 2.66
N VAL A 22 -0.24 -4.49 3.09
CA VAL A 22 -1.55 -3.88 3.36
C VAL A 22 -1.83 -2.81 2.32
N THR A 23 -2.94 -2.96 1.59
CA THR A 23 -3.42 -1.97 0.62
C THR A 23 -4.63 -1.21 1.19
N PHE A 24 -4.67 0.11 1.03
CA PHE A 24 -5.69 0.96 1.66
C PHE A 24 -6.80 1.44 0.71
N CYS A 25 -6.57 1.38 -0.60
CA CYS A 25 -7.57 1.73 -1.62
C CYS A 25 -7.69 0.61 -2.66
N GLY A 26 -8.85 0.54 -3.33
CA GLY A 26 -9.11 -0.50 -4.34
C GLY A 26 -8.13 -0.44 -5.51
N ASP A 27 -7.80 0.77 -5.97
CA ASP A 27 -6.82 0.97 -7.04
C ASP A 27 -5.43 0.41 -6.66
N ALA A 28 -5.00 0.58 -5.41
CA ALA A 28 -3.77 -0.02 -4.92
C ALA A 28 -3.86 -1.54 -4.83
N ALA A 29 -5.02 -2.12 -4.46
CA ALA A 29 -5.19 -3.57 -4.43
C ALA A 29 -5.08 -4.20 -5.82
N ASP A 30 -5.62 -3.51 -6.84
CA ASP A 30 -5.69 -3.97 -8.23
C ASP A 30 -4.38 -3.77 -9.01
N ASN A 31 -3.70 -2.64 -8.80
CA ASN A 31 -2.49 -2.27 -9.54
C ASN A 31 -1.19 -2.67 -8.84
N CYS A 32 -1.25 -3.18 -7.60
CA CYS A 32 -0.03 -3.58 -6.90
C CYS A 32 0.65 -4.74 -7.64
N PRO A 33 1.96 -4.63 -7.96
CA PRO A 33 2.68 -5.68 -8.67
C PRO A 33 2.58 -7.03 -7.93
N MET A 34 2.43 -8.12 -8.70
CA MET A 34 2.29 -9.46 -8.16
C MET A 34 3.43 -9.80 -7.21
N THR A 35 3.09 -10.06 -5.95
CA THR A 35 4.04 -10.55 -4.95
C THR A 35 4.22 -12.06 -5.10
N PRO A 36 5.40 -12.59 -4.77
CA PRO A 36 5.63 -14.03 -4.67
C PRO A 36 4.59 -14.72 -3.75
N PRO A 37 4.20 -15.98 -4.02
CA PRO A 37 3.07 -16.66 -3.37
C PRO A 37 3.27 -16.98 -1.87
N HIS A 38 4.40 -16.58 -1.26
CA HIS A 38 4.71 -16.85 0.14
C HIS A 38 4.40 -15.68 1.09
N PHE A 39 4.00 -14.52 0.55
CA PHE A 39 3.70 -13.34 1.37
C PHE A 39 2.20 -13.18 1.60
N GLU A 40 1.84 -12.67 2.77
CA GLU A 40 0.46 -12.40 3.12
C GLU A 40 0.02 -11.06 2.53
N ARG A 41 -1.21 -11.00 2.01
CA ARG A 41 -1.80 -9.80 1.43
C ARG A 41 -3.12 -9.49 2.09
N GLU A 42 -3.24 -8.28 2.60
CA GLU A 42 -4.47 -7.75 3.16
C GLU A 42 -4.91 -6.49 2.40
N HIS A 43 -6.22 -6.33 2.31
CA HIS A 43 -6.84 -5.13 1.79
C HIS A 43 -7.75 -4.52 2.86
N TRP A 44 -7.39 -3.33 3.33
CA TRP A 44 -8.16 -2.57 4.30
C TRP A 44 -8.70 -1.33 3.61
N GLY A 45 -9.87 -1.45 3.00
CA GLY A 45 -10.50 -0.34 2.27
C GLY A 45 -10.90 0.81 3.20
N PHE A 46 -10.37 2.00 2.95
CA PHE A 46 -10.81 3.25 3.56
C PHE A 46 -11.18 4.26 2.48
N ASP A 47 -12.12 5.14 2.80
CA ASP A 47 -12.43 6.29 1.93
C ASP A 47 -11.25 7.28 1.94
N ASP A 48 -10.85 7.76 0.77
CA ASP A 48 -9.79 8.76 0.65
C ASP A 48 -10.26 10.10 1.26
N PRO A 49 -9.64 10.55 2.37
CA PRO A 49 -10.06 11.78 3.04
C PRO A 49 -9.85 13.03 2.17
N ALA A 50 -8.97 13.00 1.17
CA ALA A 50 -8.74 14.13 0.28
C ALA A 50 -9.89 14.32 -0.74
N LEU A 51 -10.66 13.26 -1.02
CA LEU A 51 -11.86 13.35 -1.86
C LEU A 51 -13.04 13.99 -1.13
N PHE A 52 -13.02 14.01 0.20
CA PHE A 52 -13.98 14.72 1.01
C PHE A 52 -13.63 16.21 1.05
N ARG A 53 -13.93 16.91 -0.06
CA ARG A 53 -13.94 18.38 -0.06
C ARG A 53 -15.21 18.87 0.66
N ILE A 54 -14.99 19.57 1.78
CA ILE A 54 -16.00 20.41 2.45
C ILE A 54 -16.34 21.60 1.54
#